data_AF-X1K5A5-F1
#
_entry.id   AF-X1K5A5-F1
#
_cell.length_a   1.000
_cell.length_b   1.000
_cell.length_c   1.000
_cell.angle_alpha   90.00
_cell.angle_beta   90.00
_cell.angle_gamma   90.00
#
_symmetry.space_group_name_H-M   'P 1'
#
loop_
_entity.id
_entity.type
_entity.pdbx_description
1 polymer ?
#
loop_
_entity_poly.entity_id
_entity_poly.type
_entity_poly.pdbx_seq_one_letter_code
_entity_poly.pdbx_strand_id
1 'polypeptide(L)'
;MPGAFLTDIHHLSEPTMYGSATDNKLREYLHSYHIADAPLMNIAHNLNAWLLGMAKSKNIDAIGLVSEIPAYKPEERNIRACR
;
A
#
# COMPACT_ATOMS: atom_id res chain seq x y z
N MET A 1 3.51 5.99 -9.96
CA MET A 1 2.74 4.74 -10.04
C MET A 1 1.72 4.71 -8.91
N PRO A 2 0.42 4.71 -9.18
CA PRO A 2 -0.60 4.64 -8.14
C PRO A 2 -0.64 3.19 -7.59
N GLY A 3 0.06 2.93 -6.49
CA GLY A 3 0.19 1.56 -5.92
C GLY A 3 1.60 1.19 -5.46
N ALA A 4 2.56 2.11 -5.55
CA ALA A 4 3.88 1.95 -4.96
C ALA A 4 4.41 3.27 -4.39
N PHE A 5 5.21 3.20 -3.32
CA PHE A 5 5.90 4.35 -2.72
C PHE A 5 7.41 4.20 -2.81
N LEU A 6 8.08 5.33 -3.06
CA LEU A 6 9.53 5.40 -3.07
C LEU A 6 10.03 5.46 -1.62
N THR A 7 10.88 4.51 -1.25
CA THR A 7 11.51 4.43 0.06
C THR A 7 13.02 4.19 -0.10
N ASP A 8 13.79 4.33 0.98
CA ASP A 8 15.23 4.05 0.99
C ASP A 8 15.57 2.55 1.00
N ILE A 9 14.61 1.69 0.61
CA ILE A 9 14.80 0.24 0.58
C ILE A 9 15.94 -0.14 -0.38
N HIS A 10 16.83 -1.03 0.08
CA HIS A 10 17.85 -1.62 -0.78
C HIS A 10 17.19 -2.63 -1.76
N HIS A 11 17.58 -2.63 -3.03
CA HIS A 11 16.93 -3.42 -4.09
C HIS A 11 17.05 -4.94 -3.89
N LEU A 12 17.97 -5.39 -3.03
CA LEU A 12 18.10 -6.79 -2.62
C LEU A 12 17.15 -7.16 -1.48
N SER A 13 16.75 -6.20 -0.63
CA SER A 13 15.77 -6.42 0.44
C SER A 13 14.41 -6.83 -0.11
N GLU A 14 13.64 -7.57 0.68
CA GLU A 14 12.26 -7.89 0.33
C GLU A 14 11.38 -6.63 0.47
N PRO A 15 10.67 -6.20 -0.59
CA PRO A 15 9.78 -5.05 -0.50
C PRO A 15 8.68 -5.27 0.52
N THR A 16 8.48 -4.31 1.41
CA THR A 16 7.35 -4.37 2.34
C THR A 16 6.06 -4.02 1.60
N MET A 17 5.00 -4.74 1.94
CA MET A 17 3.63 -4.44 1.52
C MET A 17 2.88 -3.79 2.68
N TYR A 18 2.21 -2.69 2.36
CA TYR A 18 1.42 -1.91 3.29
C TYR A 18 -0.05 -1.98 2.92
N GLY A 19 -0.90 -2.14 3.94
CA GLY A 19 -2.34 -2.28 3.80
C GLY A 19 -3.12 -1.13 4.45
N SER A 20 -4.21 -0.73 3.83
CA SER A 20 -5.24 0.13 4.41
C SER A 20 -6.59 -0.53 4.19
N ALA A 21 -7.50 -0.43 5.16
CA ALA A 21 -8.81 -1.06 5.07
C ALA A 21 -9.93 -0.10 5.50
N THR A 22 -11.15 -0.35 5.01
CA THR A 22 -12.33 0.46 5.36
C THR A 22 -12.88 0.13 6.74
N ASP A 23 -12.65 -1.08 7.26
CA ASP A 23 -13.05 -1.52 8.60
C ASP A 23 -11.91 -2.23 9.38
N ASN A 24 -12.15 -2.50 10.67
CA ASN A 24 -11.18 -3.17 11.54
C ASN A 24 -11.05 -4.68 11.28
N LYS A 25 -12.11 -5.37 10.83
CA LYS A 25 -12.06 -6.82 10.56
C LYS A 25 -11.18 -7.14 9.36
N LEU A 26 -11.27 -6.33 8.31
CA LEU A 26 -10.41 -6.37 7.13
C LEU A 26 -8.97 -6.01 7.49
N ARG A 27 -8.77 -5.11 8.44
CA ARG A 27 -7.43 -4.81 8.96
C ARG A 27 -6.83 -6.00 9.73
N GLU A 28 -7.61 -6.65 10.59
CA GLU A 28 -7.21 -7.90 11.25
C GLU A 28 -6.92 -9.02 10.24
N TYR A 29 -7.74 -9.11 9.19
CA TYR A 29 -7.51 -10.02 8.06
C TYR A 29 -6.15 -9.75 7.41
N LEU A 30 -5.79 -8.50 7.10
CA LEU A 30 -4.48 -8.15 6.57
C LEU A 30 -3.33 -8.55 7.50
N HIS A 31 -3.46 -8.31 8.80
CA HIS A 31 -2.45 -8.70 9.78
C HIS A 31 -2.25 -10.22 9.85
N SER A 32 -3.28 -11.02 9.61
CA SER A 32 -3.14 -12.49 9.53
C SER A 32 -2.22 -12.96 8.40
N TYR A 33 -2.03 -12.12 7.37
CA TYR A 33 -1.07 -12.33 6.28
C TYR A 33 0.25 -11.57 6.46
N HIS A 34 0.52 -11.05 7.67
CA HIS A 34 1.71 -10.24 7.97
C HIS A 34 1.82 -8.94 7.15
N ILE A 35 0.69 -8.42 6.65
CA ILE A 35 0.65 -7.13 5.97
C ILE A 35 0.59 -6.04 7.03
N ALA A 36 1.57 -5.13 7.01
CA ALA A 36 1.66 -4.03 7.94
C ALA A 36 0.65 -2.92 7.58
N ASP A 37 0.23 -2.16 8.58
CA ASP A 37 -0.58 -0.97 8.32
C ASP A 37 0.20 0.02 7.45
N ALA A 38 -0.50 0.67 6.53
CA ALA A 38 0.10 1.75 5.78
C ALA A 38 0.50 2.89 6.73
N PRO A 39 1.78 3.28 6.73
CA PRO A 39 2.24 4.37 7.59
C PRO A 39 1.56 5.69 7.18
N LEU A 40 1.63 6.67 8.07
CA LEU A 40 1.22 8.07 7.84
C LEU A 40 2.15 8.73 6.80
N MET A 41 2.15 8.19 5.59
CA MET A 41 2.81 8.72 4.42
C MET A 41 1.82 9.55 3.62
N ASN A 42 2.30 10.27 2.61
CA ASN A 42 1.54 11.18 1.75
C ASN A 42 0.55 10.45 0.80
N ILE A 43 -0.11 9.39 1.30
CA ILE A 43 -1.14 8.57 0.64
C ILE A 43 -2.37 9.43 0.32
N ALA A 44 -2.61 10.50 1.09
CA ALA A 44 -3.77 11.38 1.00
C ALA A 44 -3.97 12.04 -0.39
N HIS A 45 -2.93 12.16 -1.22
CA HIS A 45 -3.00 12.80 -2.54
C HIS A 45 -2.95 11.82 -3.72
N ASN A 46 -3.47 10.59 -3.55
CA ASN A 46 -3.61 9.67 -4.68
C ASN A 46 -5.07 9.19 -4.86
N LEU A 47 -5.43 8.87 -6.11
CA LEU A 47 -6.77 8.41 -6.49
C LEU A 47 -7.19 7.16 -5.71
N ASN A 48 -6.26 6.27 -5.40
CA ASN A 48 -6.55 5.02 -4.67
C ASN A 48 -7.02 5.29 -3.24
N ALA A 49 -6.39 6.26 -2.56
CA ALA A 49 -6.77 6.70 -1.22
C ALA A 49 -8.14 7.39 -1.23
N TRP A 50 -8.40 8.20 -2.26
CA TRP A 50 -9.71 8.81 -2.45
C TRP A 50 -10.79 7.75 -2.70
N LEU A 51 -10.55 6.76 -3.56
CA LEU A 51 -11.45 5.64 -3.81
C LEU A 51 -11.70 4.81 -2.54
N LEU A 52 -10.67 4.54 -1.75
CA LEU A 52 -10.80 3.83 -0.48
C LEU A 52 -11.63 4.62 0.54
N GLY A 53 -11.43 5.95 0.60
CA GLY A 53 -12.25 6.85 1.41
C GLY A 53 -13.72 6.88 0.95
N MET A 54 -13.95 6.90 -0.36
CA MET A 54 -15.30 6.81 -0.94
C MET A 54 -15.96 5.47 -0.60
N ALA A 55 -15.26 4.35 -0.75
CA ALA A 55 -15.74 3.02 -0.37
C ALA A 55 -16.15 2.99 1.12
N LYS A 56 -15.29 3.52 1.99
CA LYS A 56 -15.60 3.66 3.43
C LYS A 56 -16.88 4.47 3.66
N SER A 57 -17.03 5.63 3.01
CA SER A 57 -18.22 6.48 3.15
C SER A 57 -19.52 5.83 2.66
N LYS A 58 -19.41 4.82 1.79
CA LYS A 58 -20.53 4.04 1.24
C LYS A 58 -20.74 2.71 1.98
N ASN A 59 -20.02 2.45 3.08
CA ASN A 59 -20.02 1.17 3.80
C ASN A 59 -19.69 -0.01 2.87
N ILE A 60 -18.74 0.19 1.95
CA ILE A 60 -18.22 -0.86 1.07
C ILE A 60 -16.92 -1.38 1.67
N ASP A 61 -16.83 -2.71 1.78
CA ASP A 61 -15.62 -3.41 2.19
C ASP A 61 -14.56 -3.26 1.10
N ALA A 62 -13.44 -2.63 1.45
CA ALA A 62 -12.34 -2.40 0.53
C ALA A 62 -11.00 -2.39 1.25
N ILE A 63 -9.97 -2.84 0.51
CA ILE A 63 -8.58 -2.88 0.93
C ILE A 63 -7.76 -2.12 -0.11
N GLY A 64 -6.91 -1.21 0.36
CA GLY A 64 -5.85 -0.59 -0.43
C GLY A 64 -4.51 -1.24 -0.10
N LEU A 65 -3.76 -1.66 -1.12
CA LEU A 65 -2.41 -2.21 -0.96
C LEU A 65 -1.41 -1.30 -1.65
N VAL A 66 -0.25 -1.13 -1.02
CA VAL A 66 0.86 -0.38 -1.60
C VAL A 66 2.21 -1.04 -1.28
N SER A 67 3.06 -1.20 -2.30
CA SER A 67 4.41 -1.74 -2.16
C SER A 67 5.47 -0.67 -2.02
N GLU A 68 6.58 -1.00 -1.37
CA GLU A 68 7.82 -0.23 -1.44
C GLU A 68 8.54 -0.42 -2.78
N ILE A 69 9.18 0.65 -3.26
CA ILE A 69 10.10 0.67 -4.39
C ILE A 69 11.35 1.47 -3.99
N PRO A 70 12.57 1.04 -4.37
CA PRO A 70 13.79 1.81 -4.11
C PRO A 70 13.76 3.21 -4.76
N ALA A 71 13.97 4.25 -3.97
CA ALA A 71 13.93 5.65 -4.43
C ALA A 71 15.02 5.99 -5.46
N TYR A 72 16.18 5.33 -5.42
CA TYR A 72 17.29 5.57 -6.36
C TYR A 72 17.12 4.88 -7.71
N LYS A 73 16.10 4.00 -7.87
CA LYS A 73 15.76 3.31 -9.12
C LYS A 73 14.23 3.25 -9.35
N PRO A 74 13.56 4.41 -9.41
CA PRO A 74 12.09 4.47 -9.46
C PRO A 74 11.51 4.07 -10.83
N GLU A 75 12.28 4.23 -11.91
CA GLU A 75 11.84 3.98 -13.29
C GLU A 75 12.22 2.59 -13.81
N GLU A 76 13.01 1.81 -13.06
CA GLU A 76 13.30 0.42 -13.42
C GLU A 76 12.06 -0.46 -13.24
N ARG A 77 12.01 -1.57 -14.00
CA ARG A 77 10.94 -2.56 -13.89
C ARG A 77 11.05 -3.31 -12.55
N ASN A 78 10.45 -2.74 -11.52
CA ASN A 78 10.44 -3.27 -10.15
C ASN A 78 9.43 -4.42 -9.99
N ILE A 79 9.62 -5.54 -10.71
CA ILE A 79 8.71 -6.70 -10.68
C ILE A 79 8.48 -7.27 -9.27
N ARG A 80 9.44 -7.06 -8.36
CA ARG A 80 9.35 -7.51 -6.97
C ARG A 80 8.27 -6.75 -6.18
N ALA A 81 7.96 -5.52 -6.59
CA ALA A 81 6.94 -4.67 -5.99
C ALA A 81 5.52 -4.92 -6.55
N CYS A 82 5.39 -5.82 -7.54
CA CYS A 82 4.10 -6.19 -8.15
C CYS A 82 3.60 -7.56 -7.66
N ARG A 83 4.06 -8.01 -6.49
CA ARG A 83 3.65 -9.30 -5.89
C ARG A 83 2.29 -9.23 -5.24
#